data_AF-A0A832MYV9-F1
#
_entry.id   AF-A0A832MYV9-F1
#
_cell.length_a   1.000
_cell.length_b   1.000
_cell.length_c   1.000
_cell.angle_alpha   90.00
_cell.angle_beta   90.00
_cell.angle_gamma   90.00
#
_symmetry.space_group_name_H-M   'P 1'
#
loop_
_entity.id
_entity.type
_entity.pdbx_description
1 polymer ?
#
loop_
_entity_poly.entity_id
_entity_poly.type
_entity_poly.pdbx_seq_one_letter_code
_entity_poly.pdbx_strand_id
1 'polypeptide(L)'
;MEEIYKETILTPLGVAKTTGFLDWDTQPSPFKHYPEFLFGYDFGKIEALKIIELSRSVTDAQQLGKKPYYRLNTPSAGNLHPTELYVQIRGVEGVLSGIYHIDAKDACLVLIEEIEKEGIEPYVGLRHRFKGMLFVVSMVPFRSEWKYGKRAWRYCYLDAGHQAGSVLAAASATGQNATILSDIDSEGLHTVLGFSDEEYPVVALGIGEESERGVVHLKKALMHVCPLDYSEGTRDASAYLLAPKISDAKGHRPEKIEEETILGRRSARRFGTEVLSKETADFVASLLQEVPEPLHAWQIWIHHPSRPDGIYRDGICVDRWEYA
;
A
#
# COMPACT_ATOMS: atom_id res chain seq x y z
N MET A 1 8.40 10.96 -17.61
CA MET A 1 8.74 10.97 -16.16
C MET A 1 9.40 12.27 -15.69
N GLU A 2 10.50 12.74 -16.28
CA GLU A 2 11.19 13.97 -15.79
C GLU A 2 10.33 15.24 -15.91
N GLU A 3 9.53 15.36 -16.97
CA GLU A 3 8.59 16.47 -17.18
C GLU A 3 7.47 16.47 -16.12
N ILE A 4 6.80 15.33 -15.90
CA ILE A 4 5.82 15.13 -14.81
C ILE A 4 6.44 15.48 -13.46
N TYR A 5 7.70 15.08 -13.24
CA TYR A 5 8.40 15.41 -12.00
C TYR A 5 8.52 16.92 -11.86
N LYS A 6 9.02 17.64 -12.87
CA LYS A 6 9.16 19.10 -12.86
C LYS A 6 7.83 19.83 -12.65
N GLU A 7 6.76 19.41 -13.34
CA GLU A 7 5.42 20.00 -13.22
C GLU A 7 4.81 19.87 -11.82
N THR A 8 5.17 18.81 -11.10
CA THR A 8 4.56 18.48 -9.81
C THR A 8 5.40 18.93 -8.61
N ILE A 9 6.56 19.59 -8.81
CA ILE A 9 7.38 20.13 -7.71
C ILE A 9 6.66 21.28 -6.99
N LEU A 10 6.75 21.28 -5.67
CA LEU A 10 6.30 22.40 -4.85
C LEU A 10 7.44 23.42 -4.71
N THR A 11 7.21 24.63 -5.20
CA THR A 11 8.06 25.80 -4.92
C THR A 11 7.30 26.78 -4.03
N PRO A 12 7.96 27.59 -3.19
CA PRO A 12 7.26 28.58 -2.37
C PRO A 12 6.34 29.49 -3.19
N LEU A 13 6.83 29.96 -4.34
CA LEU A 13 6.04 30.78 -5.27
C LEU A 13 4.88 30.00 -5.90
N GLY A 14 5.11 28.74 -6.28
CA GLY A 14 4.09 27.87 -6.85
C GLY A 14 2.95 27.64 -5.86
N VAL A 15 3.27 27.23 -4.63
CA VAL A 15 2.29 27.01 -3.55
C VAL A 15 1.48 28.28 -3.28
N ALA A 16 2.13 29.44 -3.18
CA ALA A 16 1.42 30.71 -2.96
C ALA A 16 0.44 31.06 -4.10
N LYS A 17 0.72 30.63 -5.33
CA LYS A 17 -0.14 30.86 -6.51
C LYS A 17 -1.24 29.81 -6.69
N THR A 18 -1.01 28.57 -6.26
CA THR A 18 -1.92 27.43 -6.51
C THR A 18 -2.80 27.07 -5.32
N THR A 19 -2.74 27.83 -4.22
CA THR A 19 -3.61 27.61 -3.07
C THR A 19 -5.06 27.96 -3.46
N GLY A 20 -5.88 26.93 -3.64
CA GLY A 20 -7.30 27.05 -3.99
C GLY A 20 -8.23 26.60 -2.86
N PHE A 21 -9.52 26.90 -3.01
CA PHE A 21 -10.57 26.31 -2.18
C PHE A 21 -10.72 24.82 -2.52
N LEU A 22 -10.84 23.98 -1.48
CA LEU A 22 -11.14 22.56 -1.62
C LEU A 22 -12.50 22.30 -0.99
N ASP A 23 -13.44 21.80 -1.79
CA ASP A 23 -14.76 21.46 -1.30
C ASP A 23 -14.77 20.08 -0.66
N TRP A 24 -14.59 20.03 0.66
CA TRP A 24 -14.64 18.79 1.43
C TRP A 24 -15.99 18.08 1.37
N ASP A 25 -17.05 18.73 0.86
CA ASP A 25 -18.32 18.09 0.57
C ASP A 25 -18.31 17.14 -0.61
N THR A 26 -17.33 17.28 -1.50
CA THR A 26 -17.14 16.38 -2.61
C THR A 26 -16.01 15.38 -2.38
N GLN A 27 -15.46 15.21 -1.18
CA GLN A 27 -14.38 14.22 -1.00
C GLN A 27 -14.87 12.81 -1.40
N PRO A 28 -14.22 12.12 -2.35
CA PRO A 28 -14.64 10.78 -2.77
C PRO A 28 -14.46 9.76 -1.64
N SER A 29 -15.34 8.75 -1.61
CA SER A 29 -15.22 7.65 -0.65
C SER A 29 -13.86 6.95 -0.75
N PRO A 30 -13.16 6.72 0.39
CA PRO A 30 -11.93 5.95 0.42
C PRO A 30 -12.16 4.42 0.41
N PHE A 31 -13.42 3.98 0.31
CA PHE A 31 -13.79 2.56 0.39
C PHE A 31 -14.55 2.12 -0.85
N LYS A 32 -14.15 0.95 -1.37
CA LYS A 32 -14.85 0.18 -2.39
C LYS A 32 -15.72 -0.87 -1.70
N HIS A 33 -16.97 -0.99 -2.14
CA HIS A 33 -17.92 -1.97 -1.63
C HIS A 33 -18.38 -2.87 -2.78
N TYR A 34 -18.11 -4.16 -2.66
CA TYR A 34 -18.69 -5.16 -3.55
C TYR A 34 -20.17 -5.42 -3.19
N PRO A 35 -21.00 -5.92 -4.11
CA PRO A 35 -22.43 -6.13 -3.84
C PRO A 35 -22.69 -7.05 -2.63
N GLU A 36 -23.63 -6.65 -1.76
CA GLU A 36 -23.94 -7.32 -0.49
C GLU A 36 -24.39 -8.79 -0.61
N PHE A 37 -24.82 -9.22 -1.80
CA PHE A 37 -25.21 -10.62 -2.02
C PHE A 37 -24.01 -11.57 -2.17
N LEU A 38 -22.80 -11.03 -2.33
CA LEU A 38 -21.59 -11.85 -2.42
C LEU A 38 -21.24 -12.43 -1.04
N PHE A 39 -20.80 -13.68 -1.06
CA PHE A 39 -20.35 -14.35 0.15
C PHE A 39 -19.08 -13.68 0.69
N GLY A 40 -18.91 -13.68 2.01
CA GLY A 40 -17.71 -13.15 2.64
C GLY A 40 -17.46 -13.70 4.03
N TYR A 41 -16.30 -13.36 4.58
CA TYR A 41 -15.89 -13.72 5.93
C TYR A 41 -15.70 -12.44 6.75
N ASP A 42 -16.40 -12.36 7.89
CA ASP A 42 -16.16 -11.28 8.85
C ASP A 42 -14.78 -11.45 9.50
N PHE A 43 -14.11 -10.32 9.74
CA PHE A 43 -12.89 -10.29 10.53
C PHE A 43 -13.15 -10.79 11.97
N GLY A 44 -12.15 -11.47 12.53
CA GLY A 44 -12.15 -12.05 13.87
C GLY A 44 -12.87 -13.40 13.98
N LYS A 45 -13.38 -13.96 12.88
CA LYS A 45 -14.08 -15.26 12.90
C LYS A 45 -13.19 -16.45 12.57
N ILE A 46 -12.17 -16.26 11.75
CA ILE A 46 -11.28 -17.32 11.28
C ILE A 46 -9.84 -16.89 11.57
N GLU A 47 -9.16 -17.61 12.45
CA GLU A 47 -7.78 -17.29 12.88
C GLU A 47 -6.81 -17.20 11.70
N ALA A 48 -6.97 -18.08 10.70
CA ALA A 48 -6.12 -18.07 9.52
C ALA A 48 -6.24 -16.77 8.68
N LEU A 49 -7.30 -15.99 8.86
CA LEU A 49 -7.49 -14.70 8.20
C LEU A 49 -6.90 -13.52 8.97
N LYS A 50 -6.35 -13.73 10.17
CA LYS A 50 -5.77 -12.66 11.00
C LYS A 50 -4.75 -11.80 10.25
N ILE A 51 -3.94 -12.42 9.40
CA ILE A 51 -2.97 -11.71 8.55
C ILE A 51 -3.63 -10.71 7.59
N ILE A 52 -4.82 -11.02 7.07
CA ILE A 52 -5.59 -10.13 6.18
C ILE A 52 -6.10 -8.93 6.99
N GLU A 53 -6.62 -9.18 8.20
CA GLU A 53 -7.12 -8.14 9.10
C GLU A 53 -6.02 -7.14 9.47
N LEU A 54 -4.81 -7.65 9.75
CA LEU A 54 -3.63 -6.84 10.05
C LEU A 54 -3.02 -6.18 8.80
N SER A 55 -3.35 -6.65 7.60
CA SER A 55 -2.87 -6.07 6.35
C SER A 55 -3.61 -4.78 6.00
N ARG A 56 -4.93 -4.73 6.23
CA ARG A 56 -5.74 -3.54 5.95
C ARG A 56 -7.01 -3.52 6.79
N SER A 57 -7.07 -2.60 7.76
CA SER A 57 -8.24 -2.44 8.63
C SER A 57 -8.41 -1.00 9.10
N VAL A 58 -9.66 -0.60 9.34
CA VAL A 58 -9.98 0.60 10.10
C VAL A 58 -9.58 0.36 11.55
N THR A 59 -8.65 1.18 12.06
CA THR A 59 -8.14 1.08 13.44
C THR A 59 -8.64 2.21 14.33
N ASP A 60 -9.31 3.21 13.77
CA ASP A 60 -10.01 4.25 14.50
C ASP A 60 -11.11 4.87 13.65
N ALA A 61 -12.27 5.04 14.25
CA ALA A 61 -13.42 5.69 13.66
C ALA A 61 -13.86 6.82 14.60
N GLN A 62 -13.92 8.03 14.06
CA GLN A 62 -14.36 9.23 14.78
C GLN A 62 -15.45 9.93 13.99
N GLN A 63 -16.15 10.86 14.63
CA GLN A 63 -17.09 11.75 13.98
C GLN A 63 -16.45 13.14 13.89
N LEU A 64 -16.20 13.63 12.66
CA LEU A 64 -15.70 14.99 12.44
C LEU A 64 -16.81 15.84 11.83
N GLY A 65 -17.45 16.65 12.67
CA GLY A 65 -18.67 17.36 12.28
C GLY A 65 -19.78 16.39 11.92
N LYS A 66 -20.30 16.48 10.69
CA LYS A 66 -21.37 15.60 10.19
C LYS A 66 -20.87 14.36 9.44
N LYS A 67 -19.55 14.19 9.29
CA LYS A 67 -18.98 13.07 8.52
C LYS A 67 -18.23 12.09 9.41
N PRO A 68 -18.34 10.78 9.13
CA PRO A 68 -17.47 9.80 9.74
C PRO A 68 -16.03 10.03 9.23
N TYR A 69 -15.07 9.85 10.11
CA TYR A 69 -13.64 10.00 9.86
C TYR A 69 -12.94 8.72 10.28
N TYR A 70 -12.51 7.96 9.28
CA TYR A 70 -11.84 6.67 9.48
C TYR A 70 -10.33 6.81 9.31
N ARG A 71 -9.57 6.14 10.18
CA ARG A 71 -8.13 5.97 10.07
C ARG A 71 -7.81 4.49 9.95
N LEU A 72 -7.02 4.14 8.94
CA LEU A 72 -6.56 2.78 8.72
C LEU A 72 -5.22 2.53 9.42
N ASN A 73 -4.90 1.25 9.59
CA ASN A 73 -3.56 0.80 9.97
C ASN A 73 -2.47 1.28 8.98
N THR A 74 -2.82 1.59 7.73
CA THR A 74 -1.93 2.23 6.75
C THR A 74 -2.04 3.76 6.78
N PRO A 75 -0.91 4.50 6.76
CA PRO A 75 -0.95 5.94 6.53
C PRO A 75 -1.29 6.24 5.07
N SER A 76 -1.92 7.40 4.85
CA SER A 76 -2.18 7.92 3.51
C SER A 76 -2.02 9.44 3.50
N ALA A 77 -1.45 9.99 2.43
CA ALA A 77 -1.34 11.43 2.25
C ALA A 77 -2.72 12.09 2.33
N GLY A 78 -2.94 12.91 3.36
CA GLY A 78 -4.22 13.59 3.57
C GLY A 78 -5.37 12.69 4.01
N ASN A 79 -5.11 11.44 4.41
CA ASN A 79 -6.11 10.43 4.78
C ASN A 79 -7.10 10.12 3.63
N LEU A 80 -6.58 9.95 2.40
CA LEU A 80 -7.39 9.77 1.18
C LEU A 80 -7.49 8.31 0.70
N HIS A 81 -6.55 7.46 1.13
CA HIS A 81 -6.51 6.01 0.88
C HIS A 81 -6.76 5.63 -0.59
N PRO A 82 -5.86 6.05 -1.51
CA PRO A 82 -5.96 5.74 -2.93
C PRO A 82 -5.56 4.30 -3.23
N THR A 83 -5.70 3.36 -2.30
CA THR A 83 -5.30 1.96 -2.46
C THR A 83 -6.46 1.03 -2.16
N GLU A 84 -6.55 -0.07 -2.88
CA GLU A 84 -7.36 -1.24 -2.52
C GLU A 84 -6.45 -2.46 -2.35
N LEU A 85 -6.95 -3.47 -1.63
CA LEU A 85 -6.20 -4.70 -1.39
C LEU A 85 -7.07 -5.91 -1.75
N TYR A 86 -6.57 -6.70 -2.69
CA TYR A 86 -7.15 -7.96 -3.11
C TYR A 86 -6.26 -9.11 -2.65
N VAL A 87 -6.85 -10.28 -2.50
CA VAL A 87 -6.10 -11.48 -2.15
C VAL A 87 -6.70 -12.70 -2.82
N GLN A 88 -5.86 -13.48 -3.49
CA GLN A 88 -6.19 -14.84 -3.85
C GLN A 88 -5.78 -15.78 -2.73
N ILE A 89 -6.68 -16.67 -2.31
CA ILE A 89 -6.44 -17.64 -1.24
C ILE A 89 -6.57 -19.06 -1.80
N ARG A 90 -5.65 -19.95 -1.42
CA ARG A 90 -5.78 -21.40 -1.68
C ARG A 90 -5.25 -22.23 -0.52
N GLY A 91 -5.96 -23.32 -0.20
CA GLY A 91 -5.49 -24.32 0.76
C GLY A 91 -5.35 -23.80 2.19
N VAL A 92 -6.11 -22.75 2.54
CA VAL A 92 -6.25 -22.23 3.90
C VAL A 92 -7.47 -22.90 4.53
N GLU A 93 -7.29 -23.51 5.70
CA GLU A 93 -8.36 -24.24 6.39
C GLU A 93 -9.52 -23.30 6.76
N GLY A 94 -10.76 -23.74 6.52
CA GLY A 94 -11.97 -22.96 6.80
C GLY A 94 -12.27 -21.86 5.79
N VAL A 95 -11.44 -21.68 4.75
CA VAL A 95 -11.58 -20.61 3.75
C VAL A 95 -11.67 -21.21 2.35
N LEU A 96 -12.66 -20.78 1.57
CA LEU A 96 -12.81 -21.21 0.18
C LEU A 96 -11.62 -20.75 -0.65
N SER A 97 -11.20 -21.57 -1.62
CA SER A 97 -10.18 -21.12 -2.57
C SER A 97 -10.82 -20.12 -3.53
N GLY A 98 -10.34 -18.89 -3.55
CA GLY A 98 -11.03 -17.80 -4.24
C GLY A 98 -10.17 -16.55 -4.39
N ILE A 99 -10.68 -15.60 -5.17
CA ILE A 99 -10.16 -14.23 -5.25
C ILE A 99 -11.11 -13.33 -4.49
N TYR A 100 -10.55 -12.51 -3.61
CA TYR A 100 -11.28 -11.72 -2.65
C TYR A 100 -10.86 -10.26 -2.70
N HIS A 101 -11.78 -9.38 -2.29
CA HIS A 101 -11.50 -7.98 -1.94
C HIS A 101 -11.60 -7.80 -0.42
N ILE A 102 -10.74 -6.96 0.13
CA ILE A 102 -10.76 -6.61 1.55
C ILE A 102 -11.56 -5.32 1.75
N ASP A 103 -12.75 -5.46 2.33
CA ASP A 103 -13.58 -4.34 2.73
C ASP A 103 -13.16 -3.87 4.12
N ALA A 104 -12.24 -2.91 4.16
CA ALA A 104 -11.68 -2.41 5.41
C ALA A 104 -12.71 -1.67 6.28
N LYS A 105 -13.76 -1.10 5.67
CA LYS A 105 -14.79 -0.33 6.40
C LYS A 105 -15.78 -1.26 7.06
N ASP A 106 -16.22 -2.29 6.35
CA ASP A 106 -17.19 -3.25 6.87
C ASP A 106 -16.51 -4.45 7.57
N ALA A 107 -15.16 -4.42 7.63
CA ALA A 107 -14.31 -5.37 8.33
C ALA A 107 -14.57 -6.82 7.89
N CYS A 108 -14.57 -7.04 6.57
CA CYS A 108 -14.81 -8.34 6.00
C CYS A 108 -13.98 -8.61 4.74
N LEU A 109 -13.90 -9.89 4.38
CA LEU A 109 -13.29 -10.39 3.16
C LEU A 109 -14.40 -10.84 2.21
N VAL A 110 -14.55 -10.19 1.06
CA VAL A 110 -15.64 -10.46 0.11
C VAL A 110 -15.15 -11.35 -1.03
N LEU A 111 -15.81 -12.49 -1.26
CA LEU A 111 -15.50 -13.44 -2.34
C LEU A 111 -16.00 -12.88 -3.68
N ILE A 112 -15.08 -12.61 -4.59
CA ILE A 112 -15.38 -12.15 -5.95
C ILE A 112 -15.62 -13.34 -6.88
N GLU A 113 -14.74 -14.34 -6.82
CA GLU A 113 -14.81 -15.54 -7.65
C GLU A 113 -14.15 -16.72 -6.93
N GLU A 114 -14.86 -17.84 -6.85
CA GLU A 114 -14.30 -19.11 -6.39
C GLU A 114 -13.42 -19.71 -7.49
N ILE A 115 -12.27 -20.27 -7.10
CA ILE A 115 -11.29 -20.77 -8.07
C ILE A 115 -10.87 -22.21 -7.77
N GLU A 116 -10.75 -23.01 -8.83
CA GLU A 116 -10.21 -24.37 -8.74
C GLU A 116 -8.88 -24.48 -9.48
N LYS A 117 -8.90 -24.38 -10.81
CA LYS A 117 -7.72 -24.58 -11.69
C LYS A 117 -7.17 -23.26 -12.21
N GLU A 118 -8.05 -22.28 -12.38
CA GLU A 118 -7.77 -20.91 -12.78
C GLU A 118 -7.28 -20.06 -11.61
N GLY A 119 -6.51 -19.00 -11.85
CA GLY A 119 -6.16 -18.01 -10.84
C GLY A 119 -5.26 -16.90 -11.37
N ILE A 120 -4.82 -16.02 -10.47
CA ILE A 120 -3.95 -14.88 -10.80
C ILE A 120 -2.46 -15.24 -10.87
N GLU A 121 -2.08 -16.47 -10.48
CA GLU A 121 -0.68 -16.94 -10.46
C GLU A 121 0.11 -16.64 -11.75
N PRO A 122 -0.42 -16.91 -12.96
CA PRO A 122 0.32 -16.62 -14.20
C PRO A 122 0.68 -15.14 -14.37
N TYR A 123 -0.16 -14.24 -13.86
CA TYR A 123 0.02 -12.78 -13.99
C TYR A 123 1.01 -12.21 -12.97
N VAL A 124 1.48 -13.03 -12.02
CA VAL A 124 2.51 -12.67 -11.04
C VAL A 124 3.77 -13.53 -11.20
N GLY A 125 3.96 -14.12 -12.40
CA GLY A 125 5.16 -14.88 -12.77
C GLY A 125 5.20 -16.33 -12.28
N LEU A 126 4.10 -16.86 -11.73
CA LEU A 126 4.02 -18.23 -11.20
C LEU A 126 3.40 -19.19 -12.23
N ARG A 127 3.91 -20.43 -12.28
CA ARG A 127 3.48 -21.46 -13.26
C ARG A 127 2.66 -22.59 -12.62
N HIS A 128 2.71 -22.68 -11.30
CA HIS A 128 1.92 -23.63 -10.53
C HIS A 128 1.02 -22.91 -9.54
N ARG A 129 0.03 -23.63 -9.02
CA ARG A 129 -0.89 -23.07 -8.02
C ARG A 129 -0.11 -22.68 -6.77
N PHE A 130 -0.41 -21.50 -6.24
CA PHE A 130 0.22 -21.00 -5.03
C PHE A 130 -0.62 -21.37 -3.81
N LYS A 131 -0.10 -22.20 -2.92
CA LYS A 131 -0.77 -22.58 -1.67
C LYS A 131 -0.48 -21.50 -0.62
N GLY A 132 -1.52 -20.84 -0.13
CA GLY A 132 -1.42 -19.69 0.75
C GLY A 132 -2.17 -18.50 0.18
N MET A 133 -1.57 -17.32 0.26
CA MET A 133 -2.19 -16.03 -0.10
C MET A 133 -1.33 -15.26 -1.10
N LEU A 134 -1.95 -14.78 -2.19
CA LEU A 134 -1.35 -13.83 -3.12
C LEU A 134 -2.10 -12.51 -3.05
N PHE A 135 -1.46 -11.49 -2.49
CA PHE A 135 -2.01 -10.14 -2.38
C PHE A 135 -1.73 -9.34 -3.64
N VAL A 136 -2.68 -8.49 -4.03
CA VAL A 136 -2.51 -7.46 -5.06
C VAL A 136 -2.94 -6.13 -4.47
N VAL A 137 -2.01 -5.17 -4.42
CA VAL A 137 -2.28 -3.77 -4.12
C VAL A 137 -2.62 -3.08 -5.43
N SER A 138 -3.77 -2.43 -5.48
CA SER A 138 -4.13 -1.52 -6.57
C SER A 138 -4.15 -0.07 -6.08
N MET A 139 -4.14 0.86 -7.03
CA MET A 139 -4.34 2.28 -6.78
C MET A 139 -5.61 2.79 -7.44
N VAL A 140 -6.31 3.69 -6.75
CA VAL A 140 -7.48 4.42 -7.20
C VAL A 140 -7.12 5.91 -7.23
N PRO A 141 -6.50 6.43 -8.31
CA PRO A 141 -5.84 7.72 -8.29
C PRO A 141 -6.76 8.90 -7.93
N PHE A 142 -8.05 8.81 -8.28
CA PHE A 142 -8.97 9.94 -8.07
C PHE A 142 -9.05 10.40 -6.63
N ARG A 143 -9.00 9.44 -5.70
CA ARG A 143 -9.11 9.71 -4.27
C ARG A 143 -8.06 10.72 -3.82
N SER A 144 -6.86 10.64 -4.40
CA SER A 144 -5.77 11.58 -4.17
C SER A 144 -5.78 12.78 -5.12
N GLU A 145 -6.17 12.60 -6.39
CA GLU A 145 -6.22 13.68 -7.39
C GLU A 145 -7.22 14.77 -7.03
N TRP A 146 -8.34 14.41 -6.40
CA TRP A 146 -9.32 15.35 -5.87
C TRP A 146 -8.67 16.45 -5.01
N LYS A 147 -7.64 16.11 -4.22
CA LYS A 147 -6.91 17.08 -3.38
C LYS A 147 -5.62 17.58 -4.00
N TYR A 148 -4.89 16.74 -4.72
CA TYR A 148 -3.50 16.99 -5.10
C TYR A 148 -3.28 17.17 -6.61
N GLY A 149 -4.33 17.07 -7.43
CA GLY A 149 -4.24 17.10 -8.88
C GLY A 149 -3.18 16.13 -9.41
N LYS A 150 -2.41 16.53 -10.44
CA LYS A 150 -1.33 15.71 -11.03
C LYS A 150 -0.30 15.20 -10.01
N ARG A 151 -0.09 15.90 -8.88
CA ARG A 151 0.87 15.49 -7.84
C ARG A 151 0.41 14.24 -7.09
N ALA A 152 -0.88 13.92 -7.13
CA ALA A 152 -1.49 12.76 -6.48
C ALA A 152 -0.77 11.44 -6.79
N TRP A 153 -0.33 11.23 -8.02
CA TRP A 153 0.34 9.99 -8.44
C TRP A 153 1.58 9.67 -7.60
N ARG A 154 2.34 10.68 -7.17
CA ARG A 154 3.47 10.49 -6.24
C ARG A 154 3.00 9.92 -4.90
N TYR A 155 1.88 10.45 -4.39
CA TYR A 155 1.30 10.00 -3.14
C TYR A 155 0.64 8.63 -3.27
N CYS A 156 0.00 8.32 -4.40
CA CYS A 156 -0.55 6.99 -4.66
C CYS A 156 0.52 5.91 -4.57
N TYR A 157 1.70 6.11 -5.19
CA TYR A 157 2.80 5.16 -5.10
C TYR A 157 3.40 5.04 -3.69
N LEU A 158 3.51 6.15 -2.94
CA LEU A 158 3.95 6.11 -1.54
C LEU A 158 2.95 5.34 -0.65
N ASP A 159 1.66 5.59 -0.85
CA ASP A 159 0.58 4.92 -0.12
C ASP A 159 0.51 3.42 -0.49
N ALA A 160 0.75 3.06 -1.77
CA ALA A 160 0.88 1.67 -2.20
C ALA A 160 2.08 0.96 -1.53
N GLY A 161 3.22 1.66 -1.41
CA GLY A 161 4.38 1.17 -0.65
C GLY A 161 4.05 0.94 0.82
N HIS A 162 3.31 1.85 1.46
CA HIS A 162 2.83 1.67 2.83
C HIS A 162 1.84 0.49 2.96
N GLN A 163 0.96 0.29 1.97
CA GLN A 163 0.05 -0.85 1.95
C GLN A 163 0.79 -2.19 1.79
N ALA A 164 1.80 -2.25 0.92
CA ALA A 164 2.68 -3.42 0.81
C ALA A 164 3.48 -3.66 2.10
N GLY A 165 4.00 -2.60 2.73
CA GLY A 165 4.66 -2.65 4.03
C GLY A 165 3.75 -3.19 5.14
N SER A 166 2.44 -2.88 5.09
CA SER A 166 1.46 -3.41 6.04
C SER A 166 1.24 -4.91 5.88
N VAL A 167 1.25 -5.44 4.64
CA VAL A 167 1.19 -6.89 4.39
C VAL A 167 2.45 -7.58 4.94
N LEU A 168 3.64 -7.00 4.73
CA LEU A 168 4.90 -7.50 5.29
C LEU A 168 4.89 -7.50 6.82
N ALA A 169 4.36 -6.43 7.44
CA ALA A 169 4.23 -6.34 8.89
C ALA A 169 3.23 -7.36 9.44
N ALA A 170 2.09 -7.54 8.78
CA ALA A 170 1.09 -8.55 9.15
C ALA A 170 1.64 -9.98 9.05
N ALA A 171 2.47 -10.25 8.03
CA ALA A 171 3.19 -11.52 7.92
C ALA A 171 4.12 -11.73 9.11
N SER A 172 4.95 -10.74 9.45
CA SER A 172 5.84 -10.78 10.61
C SER A 172 5.07 -11.02 11.92
N ALA A 173 3.97 -10.29 12.14
CA ALA A 173 3.13 -10.43 13.34
C ALA A 173 2.48 -11.81 13.50
N THR A 174 2.19 -12.47 12.38
CA THR A 174 1.60 -13.83 12.38
C THR A 174 2.65 -14.94 12.23
N GLY A 175 3.95 -14.61 12.32
CA GLY A 175 5.04 -15.58 12.19
C GLY A 175 5.23 -16.14 10.79
N GLN A 176 4.68 -15.48 9.77
CA GLN A 176 4.78 -15.87 8.36
C GLN A 176 5.81 -15.03 7.60
N ASN A 177 6.22 -15.51 6.43
CA ASN A 177 7.10 -14.77 5.53
C ASN A 177 6.32 -14.32 4.30
N ALA A 178 6.41 -13.04 3.96
CA ALA A 178 5.87 -12.48 2.73
C ALA A 178 7.00 -12.13 1.74
N THR A 179 6.75 -12.36 0.46
CA THR A 179 7.68 -12.07 -0.64
C THR A 179 7.04 -11.08 -1.59
N ILE A 180 7.70 -9.96 -1.88
CA ILE A 180 7.28 -9.06 -2.97
C ILE A 180 7.60 -9.72 -4.31
N LEU A 181 6.63 -9.76 -5.22
CA LEU A 181 6.77 -10.36 -6.55
C LEU A 181 7.13 -9.25 -7.55
N SER A 182 8.28 -9.38 -8.21
CA SER A 182 8.87 -8.31 -9.03
C SER A 182 8.49 -8.34 -10.51
N ASP A 183 7.98 -9.46 -11.03
CA ASP A 183 7.59 -9.61 -12.44
C ASP A 183 6.08 -9.77 -12.57
N ILE A 184 5.35 -8.69 -12.26
CA ILE A 184 3.89 -8.64 -12.42
C ILE A 184 3.52 -8.22 -13.84
N ASP A 185 2.61 -8.97 -14.46
CA ASP A 185 1.89 -8.55 -15.65
C ASP A 185 0.77 -7.60 -15.23
N SER A 186 1.10 -6.32 -15.10
CA SER A 186 0.15 -5.30 -14.61
C SER A 186 -1.04 -5.11 -15.56
N GLU A 187 -0.82 -5.21 -16.88
CA GLU A 187 -1.90 -5.10 -17.88
C GLU A 187 -2.82 -6.32 -17.84
N GLY A 188 -2.24 -7.52 -17.72
CA GLY A 188 -2.99 -8.75 -17.53
C GLY A 188 -3.79 -8.74 -16.24
N LEU A 189 -3.19 -8.35 -15.10
CA LEU A 189 -3.88 -8.17 -13.82
C LEU A 189 -5.01 -7.16 -13.91
N HIS A 190 -4.77 -6.00 -14.53
CA HIS A 190 -5.80 -4.98 -14.71
C HIS A 190 -7.01 -5.54 -15.47
N THR A 191 -6.74 -6.28 -16.54
CA THR A 191 -7.78 -6.91 -17.37
C THR A 191 -8.55 -7.98 -16.59
N VAL A 192 -7.84 -8.93 -15.94
CA VAL A 192 -8.52 -10.06 -15.30
C VAL A 192 -9.19 -9.71 -13.99
N LEU A 193 -8.70 -8.72 -13.24
CA LEU A 193 -9.37 -8.22 -12.04
C LEU A 193 -10.60 -7.36 -12.38
N GLY A 194 -10.89 -7.14 -13.67
CA GLY A 194 -12.05 -6.38 -14.12
C GLY A 194 -11.91 -4.89 -13.82
N PHE A 195 -10.69 -4.37 -13.81
CA PHE A 195 -10.47 -2.95 -13.62
C PHE A 195 -10.76 -2.16 -14.90
N SER A 196 -11.14 -0.90 -14.73
CA SER A 196 -11.29 0.10 -15.78
C SER A 196 -10.33 1.26 -15.47
N ASP A 197 -10.47 2.41 -16.12
CA ASP A 197 -9.58 3.57 -15.99
C ASP A 197 -9.56 4.24 -14.60
N GLU A 198 -10.28 3.71 -13.61
CA GLU A 198 -10.26 4.19 -12.23
C GLU A 198 -9.28 3.43 -11.32
N GLU A 199 -8.83 2.23 -11.69
CA GLU A 199 -8.09 1.33 -10.81
C GLU A 199 -6.93 0.60 -11.49
N TYR A 200 -5.75 0.58 -10.86
CA TYR A 200 -4.53 0.02 -11.46
C TYR A 200 -3.75 -0.86 -10.48
N PRO A 201 -3.41 -2.12 -10.82
CA PRO A 201 -2.58 -2.96 -9.96
C PRO A 201 -1.14 -2.46 -10.00
N VAL A 202 -0.45 -2.46 -8.84
CA VAL A 202 0.90 -1.91 -8.74
C VAL A 202 1.91 -2.77 -7.99
N VAL A 203 1.45 -3.61 -7.06
CA VAL A 203 2.34 -4.49 -6.28
C VAL A 203 1.62 -5.81 -6.05
N ALA A 204 2.34 -6.92 -6.18
CA ALA A 204 1.88 -8.22 -5.72
C ALA A 204 2.82 -8.79 -4.65
N LEU A 205 2.25 -9.50 -3.67
CA LEU A 205 3.01 -10.16 -2.61
C LEU A 205 2.49 -11.57 -2.39
N GLY A 206 3.38 -12.53 -2.12
CA GLY A 206 3.02 -13.92 -1.81
C GLY A 206 3.39 -14.34 -0.40
N ILE A 207 2.49 -15.08 0.24
CA ILE A 207 2.66 -15.69 1.56
C ILE A 207 2.26 -17.16 1.46
N GLY A 208 3.24 -18.05 1.48
CA GLY A 208 3.05 -19.47 1.19
C GLY A 208 4.08 -19.99 0.20
N GLU A 209 3.69 -21.00 -0.58
CA GLU A 209 4.59 -21.74 -1.47
C GLU A 209 3.92 -22.16 -2.79
N GLU A 210 4.72 -22.28 -3.85
CA GLU A 210 4.26 -22.89 -5.10
C GLU A 210 4.06 -24.40 -4.89
N SER A 211 2.96 -24.94 -5.40
CA SER A 211 2.70 -26.39 -5.43
C SER A 211 3.23 -27.03 -6.71
N GLU A 212 3.09 -28.35 -6.85
CA GLU A 212 3.41 -29.07 -8.09
C GLU A 212 2.27 -29.03 -9.13
N ARG A 213 1.10 -28.52 -8.76
CA ARG A 213 -0.09 -28.53 -9.63
C ARG A 213 -0.06 -27.34 -10.58
N GLY A 214 -0.15 -27.59 -11.88
CA GLY A 214 -0.29 -26.52 -12.88
C GLY A 214 -1.51 -25.62 -12.61
N VAL A 215 -1.35 -24.35 -12.97
CA VAL A 215 -2.40 -23.32 -12.91
C VAL A 215 -2.74 -22.85 -14.32
N VAL A 216 -4.00 -22.45 -14.51
CA VAL A 216 -4.51 -21.90 -15.76
C VAL A 216 -4.85 -20.42 -15.55
N HIS A 217 -4.78 -19.63 -16.61
CA HIS A 217 -5.24 -18.24 -16.59
C HIS A 217 -6.75 -18.17 -16.29
N LEU A 218 -7.18 -17.07 -15.67
CA LEU A 218 -8.61 -16.75 -15.57
C LEU A 218 -9.21 -16.62 -16.98
N LYS A 219 -10.31 -17.33 -17.24
CA LYS A 219 -10.96 -17.35 -18.56
C LYS A 219 -11.78 -16.10 -18.86
N LYS A 220 -12.22 -15.40 -17.83
CA LYS A 220 -13.05 -14.19 -17.89
C LYS A 220 -12.50 -13.19 -16.88
N ALA A 221 -12.70 -11.91 -17.16
CA ALA A 221 -12.50 -10.87 -16.17
C ALA A 221 -13.45 -11.08 -14.99
N LEU A 222 -12.99 -10.73 -13.79
CA LEU A 222 -13.81 -10.65 -12.59
C LEU A 222 -14.89 -9.56 -12.73
N MET A 223 -15.87 -9.60 -11.83
CA MET A 223 -16.90 -8.56 -11.77
C MET A 223 -16.25 -7.18 -11.58
N HIS A 224 -16.50 -6.29 -12.54
CA HIS A 224 -16.15 -4.88 -12.39
C HIS A 224 -17.06 -4.23 -11.34
N VAL A 225 -16.44 -3.57 -10.37
CA VAL A 225 -17.09 -2.68 -9.40
C VAL A 225 -16.27 -1.39 -9.39
N CYS A 226 -16.92 -0.27 -9.66
CA CYS A 226 -16.24 1.02 -9.62
C CYS A 226 -15.78 1.32 -8.17
N PRO A 227 -14.50 1.64 -7.93
CA PRO A 227 -14.00 1.95 -6.60
C PRO A 227 -14.39 3.35 -6.09
N LEU A 228 -15.10 4.10 -6.93
CA LEU A 228 -15.46 5.49 -6.71
C LEU A 228 -16.98 5.66 -6.68
N ASP A 229 -17.43 6.52 -5.79
CA ASP A 229 -18.81 7.04 -5.77
C ASP A 229 -19.05 8.05 -6.90
N TYR A 230 -18.01 8.75 -7.33
CA TYR A 230 -18.01 9.61 -8.53
C TYR A 230 -16.58 9.83 -9.05
N SER A 231 -16.46 10.27 -10.31
CA SER A 231 -15.18 10.65 -10.91
C SER A 231 -15.32 11.88 -11.80
N GLU A 232 -14.24 12.65 -11.94
CA GLU A 232 -14.18 13.80 -12.84
C GLU A 232 -13.10 13.59 -13.92
N GLY A 233 -13.47 13.91 -15.16
CA GLY A 233 -12.59 13.91 -16.34
C GLY A 233 -12.14 12.52 -16.83
N THR A 234 -11.75 12.44 -18.10
CA THR A 234 -11.01 11.28 -18.65
C THR A 234 -9.56 11.36 -18.22
N ARG A 235 -8.99 10.26 -17.70
CA ARG A 235 -7.61 10.25 -17.21
C ARG A 235 -6.72 9.39 -18.06
N ASP A 236 -5.78 10.06 -18.73
CA ASP A 236 -4.65 9.36 -19.32
C ASP A 236 -3.63 9.04 -18.23
N ALA A 237 -3.75 7.84 -17.65
CA ALA A 237 -2.82 7.31 -16.67
C ALA A 237 -1.52 6.77 -17.30
N SER A 238 -1.45 6.64 -18.64
CA SER A 238 -0.36 5.93 -19.32
C SER A 238 1.01 6.50 -18.94
N ALA A 239 1.12 7.83 -18.87
CA ALA A 239 2.37 8.51 -18.53
C ALA A 239 2.86 8.27 -17.09
N TYR A 240 1.97 7.85 -16.18
CA TYR A 240 2.27 7.58 -14.78
C TYR A 240 2.51 6.09 -14.50
N LEU A 241 1.94 5.19 -15.30
CA LEU A 241 2.09 3.74 -15.17
C LEU A 241 3.37 3.20 -15.81
N LEU A 242 4.08 4.03 -16.58
CA LEU A 242 5.41 3.73 -17.12
C LEU A 242 6.47 3.76 -16.02
N ALA A 243 6.53 2.70 -15.21
CA ALA A 243 7.62 2.48 -14.27
C ALA A 243 8.73 1.65 -14.92
N PRO A 244 10.03 2.01 -14.75
CA PRO A 244 11.10 1.08 -15.04
C PRO A 244 10.94 -0.17 -14.17
N LYS A 245 11.13 -1.37 -14.73
CA LYS A 245 11.20 -2.60 -13.95
C LYS A 245 12.39 -2.49 -12.99
N ILE A 246 12.13 -2.30 -11.70
CA ILE A 246 13.17 -2.41 -10.67
C ILE A 246 13.33 -3.92 -10.41
N SER A 247 14.34 -4.53 -11.04
CA SER A 247 14.71 -5.91 -10.73
C SER A 247 15.54 -5.93 -9.44
N ASP A 248 15.40 -7.01 -8.67
CA ASP A 248 16.34 -7.41 -7.62
C ASP A 248 16.39 -6.59 -6.33
N ALA A 249 15.33 -5.84 -5.99
CA ALA A 249 15.20 -5.28 -4.65
C ALA A 249 15.00 -6.42 -3.63
N LYS A 250 16.08 -6.80 -2.94
CA LYS A 250 15.99 -7.62 -1.72
C LYS A 250 15.36 -6.73 -0.65
N GLY A 251 14.04 -6.84 -0.49
CA GLY A 251 13.32 -6.11 0.54
C GLY A 251 13.90 -6.43 1.92
N HIS A 252 14.10 -5.40 2.74
CA HIS A 252 14.39 -5.58 4.15
C HIS A 252 13.21 -6.32 4.81
N ARG A 253 13.50 -7.43 5.49
CA ARG A 253 12.48 -8.15 6.25
C ARG A 253 12.35 -7.45 7.59
N PRO A 254 11.15 -6.95 7.95
CA PRO A 254 10.97 -6.35 9.26
C PRO A 254 11.35 -7.36 10.36
N GLU A 255 11.91 -6.86 11.46
CA GLU A 255 11.99 -7.60 12.71
C GLU A 255 10.59 -8.08 13.15
N LYS A 256 10.50 -8.88 14.22
CA LYS A 256 9.20 -9.29 14.77
C LYS A 256 8.38 -8.05 15.11
N ILE A 257 7.29 -7.81 14.38
CA ILE A 257 6.34 -6.71 14.63
C ILE A 257 5.19 -7.28 15.43
N GLU A 258 4.90 -6.71 16.60
CA GLU A 258 3.75 -7.13 17.40
C GLU A 258 2.44 -6.56 16.82
N GLU A 259 1.34 -7.30 16.98
CA GLU A 259 0.00 -6.91 16.49
C GLU A 259 -0.41 -5.53 16.99
N GLU A 260 -0.17 -5.23 18.26
CA GLU A 260 -0.52 -3.96 18.90
C GLU A 260 0.19 -2.78 18.24
N THR A 261 1.38 -3.00 17.68
CA THR A 261 2.11 -1.98 16.94
C THR A 261 1.37 -1.62 15.65
N ILE A 262 0.88 -2.62 14.93
CA ILE A 262 0.11 -2.41 13.68
C ILE A 262 -1.19 -1.68 13.96
N LEU A 263 -1.94 -2.15 14.97
CA LEU A 263 -3.25 -1.59 15.31
C LEU A 263 -3.14 -0.20 15.97
N GLY A 264 -2.11 0.01 16.77
CA GLY A 264 -1.84 1.26 17.51
C GLY A 264 -1.12 2.34 16.71
N ARG A 265 -0.50 2.01 15.56
CA ARG A 265 0.29 2.96 14.77
C ARG A 265 -0.51 4.20 14.37
N ARG A 266 0.04 5.38 14.62
CA ARG A 266 -0.49 6.66 14.11
C ARG A 266 0.65 7.55 13.60
N SER A 267 0.34 8.42 12.65
CA SER A 267 1.25 9.48 12.24
C SER A 267 1.28 10.55 13.33
N ALA A 268 2.46 10.82 13.89
CA ALA A 268 2.61 11.84 14.94
C ALA A 268 2.18 13.21 14.41
N ARG A 269 1.32 13.91 15.17
CA ARG A 269 0.80 15.24 14.78
C ARG A 269 1.83 16.34 15.04
N ARG A 270 2.64 16.18 16.08
CA ARG A 270 3.68 17.11 16.53
C ARG A 270 4.76 16.30 17.24
N PHE A 271 6.00 16.79 17.18
CA PHE A 271 7.11 16.31 18.00
C PHE A 271 7.38 17.33 19.11
N GLY A 272 7.74 16.85 20.29
CA GLY A 272 8.21 17.71 21.38
C GLY A 272 9.68 18.06 21.21
N THR A 273 10.31 18.55 22.27
CA THR A 273 11.75 18.88 22.29
C THR A 273 12.62 17.70 22.72
N GLU A 274 12.03 16.55 23.01
CA GLU A 274 12.76 15.36 23.41
C GLU A 274 13.60 14.81 22.26
N VAL A 275 14.85 14.46 22.57
CA VAL A 275 15.73 13.76 21.64
C VAL A 275 15.46 12.25 21.69
N LEU A 276 15.63 11.58 20.55
CA LEU A 276 15.58 10.12 20.50
C LEU A 276 16.67 9.53 21.41
N SER A 277 16.38 8.39 22.06
CA SER A 277 17.43 7.63 22.74
C SER A 277 18.47 7.17 21.72
N LYS A 278 19.70 6.90 22.17
CA LYS A 278 20.77 6.42 21.30
C LYS A 278 20.36 5.14 20.58
N GLU A 279 19.72 4.22 21.29
CA GLU A 279 19.24 2.94 20.76
C GLU A 279 18.20 3.15 19.65
N THR A 280 17.20 4.01 19.88
CA THR A 280 16.17 4.31 18.87
C THR A 280 16.76 5.00 17.65
N ALA A 281 17.66 5.97 17.84
CA ALA A 281 18.26 6.72 16.75
C ALA A 281 19.18 5.82 15.89
N ASP A 282 19.99 4.97 16.53
CA ASP A 282 20.84 4.00 15.83
C ASP A 282 20.00 2.94 15.09
N PHE A 283 18.86 2.50 15.65
CA PHE A 283 17.91 1.62 14.97
C PHE A 283 17.26 2.28 13.75
N VAL A 284 16.75 3.51 13.87
CA VAL A 284 16.19 4.23 12.71
C VAL A 284 17.24 4.42 11.62
N ALA A 285 18.49 4.70 12.01
CA ALA A 285 19.57 4.83 11.06
C ALA A 285 19.88 3.52 10.31
N SER A 286 19.79 2.35 10.97
CA SER A 286 20.08 1.07 10.33
C SER A 286 19.03 0.68 9.29
N LEU A 287 17.75 1.02 9.51
CA LEU A 287 16.67 0.80 8.54
C LEU A 287 16.91 1.51 7.19
N LEU A 288 17.72 2.56 7.19
CA LEU A 288 18.00 3.41 6.03
C LEU A 288 19.38 3.11 5.39
N GLN A 289 20.07 2.05 5.81
CA GLN A 289 21.35 1.62 5.22
C GLN A 289 21.18 0.59 4.10
N GLU A 290 20.07 -0.13 4.06
CA GLU A 290 19.79 -1.19 3.06
C GLU A 290 18.79 -0.70 2.00
N VAL A 291 19.06 0.44 1.40
CA VAL A 291 18.21 0.98 0.33
C VAL A 291 18.56 0.31 -1.00
N PRO A 292 17.58 -0.30 -1.72
CA PRO A 292 17.86 -0.94 -3.00
C PRO A 292 18.14 0.10 -4.09
N GLU A 293 19.14 -0.16 -4.93
CA GLU A 293 19.41 0.64 -6.13
C GLU A 293 18.15 0.73 -7.04
N PRO A 294 17.88 1.88 -7.69
CA PRO A 294 18.70 3.10 -7.75
C PRO A 294 18.38 4.12 -6.65
N LEU A 295 17.74 3.71 -5.55
CA LEU A 295 17.36 4.61 -4.47
C LEU A 295 18.58 4.90 -3.56
N HIS A 296 18.64 6.11 -3.01
CA HIS A 296 19.64 6.51 -2.01
C HIS A 296 18.95 7.08 -0.78
N ALA A 297 19.49 6.83 0.41
CA ALA A 297 19.02 7.45 1.65
C ALA A 297 19.86 8.68 1.99
N TRP A 298 19.19 9.83 2.11
CA TRP A 298 19.76 11.03 2.71
C TRP A 298 19.08 11.30 4.05
N GLN A 299 19.87 11.46 5.11
CA GLN A 299 19.41 11.66 6.47
C GLN A 299 19.91 13.01 6.97
N ILE A 300 19.05 13.75 7.65
CA ILE A 300 19.43 14.98 8.37
C ILE A 300 19.29 14.66 9.85
N TRP A 301 20.40 14.65 10.57
CA TRP A 301 20.42 14.41 12.00
C TRP A 301 20.58 15.74 12.73
N ILE A 302 19.67 16.00 13.66
CA ILE A 302 19.69 17.16 14.56
C ILE A 302 19.60 16.60 15.98
N HIS A 303 20.54 16.98 16.84
CA HIS A 303 20.65 16.52 18.22
C HIS A 303 20.72 14.99 18.38
N HIS A 304 21.47 14.29 17.51
CA HIS A 304 21.69 12.85 17.65
C HIS A 304 22.59 12.56 18.87
N PRO A 305 22.28 11.59 19.74
CA PRO A 305 23.04 11.35 20.98
C PRO A 305 24.52 11.01 20.77
N SER A 306 24.87 10.41 19.63
CA SER A 306 26.22 9.90 19.33
C SER A 306 26.80 10.34 17.99
N ARG A 307 26.08 11.15 17.21
CA ARG A 307 26.49 11.59 15.87
C ARG A 307 26.44 13.11 15.82
N PRO A 308 27.39 13.78 15.17
CA PRO A 308 27.30 15.22 14.99
C PRO A 308 26.08 15.58 14.15
N ASP A 309 25.55 16.78 14.38
CA ASP A 309 24.50 17.32 13.55
C ASP A 309 25.01 17.53 12.12
N GLY A 310 24.15 17.23 11.14
CA GLY A 310 24.56 17.31 9.75
C GLY A 310 23.75 16.43 8.81
N ILE A 311 24.23 16.36 7.58
CA ILE A 311 23.67 15.59 6.48
C ILE A 311 24.50 14.32 6.28
N TYR A 312 23.80 13.20 6.12
CA TYR A 312 24.38 11.88 5.93
C TYR A 312 23.80 11.26 4.66
N ARG A 313 24.66 10.67 3.83
CA ARG A 313 24.27 9.88 2.67
C ARG A 313 24.65 8.42 2.91
N ASP A 314 23.67 7.53 2.85
CA ASP A 314 23.87 6.08 3.02
C ASP A 314 24.68 5.74 4.28
N GLY A 315 24.42 6.47 5.38
CA GLY A 315 25.10 6.35 6.67
C GLY A 315 26.41 7.15 6.83
N ILE A 316 26.93 7.76 5.76
CA ILE A 316 28.20 8.51 5.75
C ILE A 316 27.92 10.01 5.89
N CYS A 317 28.55 10.68 6.85
CA CYS A 317 28.44 12.14 7.01
C CYS A 317 29.06 12.86 5.81
N VAL A 318 28.27 13.73 5.16
CA VAL A 318 28.69 14.51 3.97
C VAL A 318 28.73 16.01 4.22
N ASP A 319 27.99 16.50 5.22
CA ASP A 319 28.04 17.89 5.68
C ASP A 319 27.83 17.92 7.19
N ARG A 320 28.74 18.57 7.93
CA ARG A 320 28.72 18.61 9.39
C ARG A 320 28.44 20.03 9.86
N TRP A 321 27.52 20.17 10.81
CA TRP A 321 27.16 21.45 11.38
C TRP A 321 27.73 21.59 12.79
N GLU A 322 28.42 22.69 13.03
CA GLU A 322 28.87 23.11 14.36
C GLU A 322 28.07 24.35 14.73
N TYR A 323 27.31 24.29 15.84
CA TYR A 323 26.64 25.46 16.38
C TYR A 323 27.66 26.26 17.19
N ALA A 324 27.72 27.57 16.94
CA ALA A 324 28.61 28.50 17.62
C ALA A 324 28.22 28.76 19.07
#